data_AF-A0A820LLQ2-F1
#
_entry.id   AF-A0A820LLQ2-F1
#
_cell.length_a   1.000
_cell.length_b   1.000
_cell.length_c   1.000
_cell.angle_alpha   90.00
_cell.angle_beta   90.00
_cell.angle_gamma   90.00
#
_symmetry.space_group_name_H-M   'P 1'
#
loop_
_entity.id
_entity.type
_entity.pdbx_description
1 polymer ?
#
loop_
_entity_poly.entity_id
_entity_poly.type
_entity_poly.pdbx_seq_one_letter_code
_entity_poly.pdbx_strand_id
1 'polypeptide(L)' 'GAFGRKGMAINFVTNDERQPLRDIEHYYNTQIEELPMNIADLI' A
#
# COMPACT_ATOMS: atom_id res chain seq x y z
N GLY A 1 -3.00 -18.68 9.15
CA GLY A 1 -2.62 -19.49 7.97
C GLY A 1 -1.12 -19.41 7.79
N ALA A 2 -0.42 -20.54 7.71
CA ALA A 2 1.01 -20.61 7.98
C ALA A 2 1.94 -20.57 6.75
N PHE A 3 1.43 -20.24 5.55
CA PHE A 3 2.23 -20.26 4.31
C PHE A 3 2.01 -19.02 3.41
N GLY A 4 1.89 -17.84 4.02
CA GLY A 4 1.85 -16.59 3.26
C GLY A 4 3.22 -16.27 2.65
N ARG A 5 3.28 -16.10 1.32
CA ARG A 5 4.46 -15.52 0.67
C ARG A 5 4.49 -14.02 0.97
N LYS A 6 5.65 -13.49 1.38
CA LYS A 6 5.85 -12.04 1.43
C LYS A 6 5.82 -11.51 0.00
N GLY A 7 5.06 -10.45 -0.22
CA GLY A 7 4.94 -9.78 -1.51
C GLY A 7 4.67 -8.30 -1.29
N MET A 8 4.91 -7.51 -2.33
CA MET A 8 4.66 -6.07 -2.37
C MET A 8 3.51 -5.79 -3.34
N ALA A 9 2.59 -4.93 -2.95
CA ALA A 9 1.50 -4.45 -3.80
C ALA A 9 1.71 -2.95 -4.07
N ILE A 10 1.46 -2.53 -5.32
CA ILE A 10 1.53 -1.14 -5.75
C ILE A 10 0.13 -0.73 -6.20
N ASN A 11 -0.40 0.33 -5.60
CA ASN A 11 -1.70 0.88 -5.96
C ASN A 11 -1.49 2.17 -6.78
N PHE A 12 -2.10 2.24 -7.96
CA PHE A 12 -2.19 3.50 -8.70
C PHE A 12 -3.45 4.22 -8.28
N VAL A 13 -3.30 5.46 -7.82
CA VAL A 13 -4.40 6.28 -7.34
C VAL A 13 -4.35 7.64 -7.99
N THR A 14 -5.53 8.15 -8.34
CA THR A 14 -5.74 9.54 -8.72
C THR A 14 -5.95 10.42 -7.47
N ASN A 15 -5.93 11.74 -7.63
CA ASN A 15 -6.11 12.65 -6.50
C ASN A 15 -7.47 12.46 -5.81
N ASP A 16 -8.51 12.14 -6.57
CA ASP A 16 -9.88 11.95 -6.05
C ASP A 16 -10.02 10.65 -5.25
N GLU A 17 -9.11 9.68 -5.46
CA GLU A 17 -9.10 8.38 -4.78
C GLU A 17 -8.29 8.38 -3.48
N ARG A 18 -7.64 9.50 -3.13
CA ARG A 18 -6.87 9.61 -1.87
C ARG A 18 -7.74 9.41 -0.63
N GLN A 19 -8.95 9.97 -0.60
CA GLN A 19 -9.83 9.85 0.56
C GLN A 19 -10.34 8.40 0.74
N PRO A 20 -10.89 7.75 -0.29
CA PRO A 20 -11.23 6.32 -0.21
C PRO A 20 -10.07 5.41 0.19
N LEU A 21 -8.84 5.70 -0.27
CA LEU A 21 -7.66 4.92 0.11
C LEU A 21 -7.37 5.00 1.62
N ARG A 22 -7.52 6.19 2.22
CA ARG A 22 -7.35 6.39 3.67
C ARG A 22 -8.43 5.67 4.46
N ASP A 23 -9.65 5.63 3.95
CA ASP A 23 -10.75 4.89 4.59
C ASP A 23 -10.46 3.38 4.61
N ILE A 24 -9.91 2.83 3.52
CA ILE A 24 -9.46 1.42 3.44
C ILE A 24 -8.32 1.13 4.41
N GLU A 25 -7.32 2.01 4.47
CA GLU A 25 -6.17 1.91 5.38
C GLU A 25 -6.65 1.83 6.85
N HIS A 26 -7.56 2.73 7.24
CA HIS A 26 -8.15 2.74 8.57
C HIS A 26 -9.04 1.52 8.84
N TYR A 27 -9.88 1.13 7.88
CA TYR A 27 -10.81 0.02 8.05
C TYR A 27 -10.10 -1.32 8.30
N TYR A 28 -9.00 -1.58 7.58
CA TYR A 28 -8.20 -2.79 7.76
C TYR A 28 -7.04 -2.64 8.74
N ASN A 29 -6.86 -1.45 9.34
CA ASN A 29 -5.73 -1.12 10.19
C ASN A 29 -4.39 -1.52 9.54
N THR A 30 -4.27 -1.27 8.23
CA THR A 30 -3.05 -1.47 7.46
C THR A 30 -2.30 -0.14 7.34
N GLN A 31 -1.06 -0.17 6.85
CA GLN A 31 -0.32 1.02 6.47
C GLN A 31 0.00 0.93 4.98
N ILE A 32 -0.33 1.99 4.25
CA ILE A 32 -0.06 2.12 2.81
C ILE A 32 0.88 3.32 2.64
N GLU A 33 2.16 3.02 2.54
CA GLU A 33 3.22 4.02 2.38
C GLU A 33 3.32 4.51 0.93
N GLU A 34 3.70 5.77 0.76
CA GLU A 34 3.99 6.29 -0.58
C GLU A 34 5.25 5.62 -1.16
N LEU A 35 5.25 5.34 -2.46
CA LEU A 35 6.40 4.74 -3.11
C LEU A 35 7.62 5.69 -3.02
N PRO A 36 8.80 5.18 -2.62
CA PRO A 36 10.02 5.96 -2.61
C PRO A 36 10.50 6.27 -4.02
N MET A 37 11.35 7.29 -4.14
CA MET A 37 11.97 7.68 -5.41
C MET A 37 12.78 6.53 -6.04
N ASN A 38 13.37 5.67 -5.22
CA ASN A 38 14.13 4.51 -5.65
C ASN A 38 13.46 3.21 -5.17
N ILE A 39 12.89 2.45 -6.11
CA ILE A 39 12.25 1.16 -5.82
C ILE A 39 13.27 0.09 -5.38
N ALA A 40 14.55 0.24 -5.73
CA ALA A 40 15.58 -0.72 -5.32
C ALA A 40 15.78 -0.77 -3.80
N ASP A 41 15.40 0.29 -3.07
CA ASP A 41 15.50 0.34 -1.62
C ASP A 41 14.41 -0.51 -0.91
N LEU A 42 13.43 -1.03 -1.67
CA LEU A 42 12.32 -1.85 -1.16
C LEU A 42 12.52 -3.36 -1.33
N ILE A 43 13.67 -3.79 -1.87
CA ILE A 43 13.97 -5.20 -2.22
C ILE A 43 14.95 -5.81 -1.21
#